data_AF-A0A0S8BDA4-F1
#
_entry.id   AF-A0A0S8BDA4-F1
#
_cell.length_a   1.000
_cell.length_b   1.000
_cell.length_c   1.000
_cell.angle_alpha   90.00
_cell.angle_beta   90.00
_cell.angle_gamma   90.00
#
_symmetry.space_group_name_H-M   'P 1'
#
loop_
_entity.id
_entity.type
_entity.pdbx_description
1 polymer ?
#
loop_
_entity_poly.entity_id
_entity_poly.type
_entity_poly.pdbx_seq_one_letter_code
_entity_poly.pdbx_strand_id
1 'polypeptide(L)'
;MLVEAMQALDDPGFATDHDLHRVIDATKETHPDWGIRKCRQKAENIMDAGSSKRYDTAVSWLGTAREIYQQEGRLGEWETYLDSLLETHHRKYKLVPLLKNIR
;
A
#
# COMPACT_ATOMS: atom_id res chain seq x y z
N MET A 1 -9.97 17.20 -12.31
CA MET A 1 -11.02 16.31 -11.73
C MET A 1 -10.36 15.09 -11.09
N LEU A 2 -11.00 14.41 -10.12
CA LEU A 2 -10.39 13.28 -9.38
C LEU A 2 -9.86 12.16 -10.30
N VAL A 3 -10.61 11.82 -11.33
CA VAL A 3 -10.22 10.82 -12.34
C VAL A 3 -8.96 11.23 -13.11
N GLU A 4 -8.80 12.51 -13.46
CA GLU A 4 -7.59 13.01 -14.14
C GLU A 4 -6.36 12.93 -13.23
N ALA A 5 -6.53 13.18 -11.92
CA ALA A 5 -5.46 13.02 -10.94
C ALA A 5 -5.06 11.54 -10.74
N MET A 6 -6.04 10.62 -10.75
CA MET A 6 -5.77 9.19 -10.73
C MET A 6 -4.97 8.74 -11.96
N GLN A 7 -5.34 9.23 -13.15
CA GLN A 7 -4.62 8.95 -14.40
C GLN A 7 -3.20 9.54 -14.41
N ALA A 8 -3.01 10.75 -13.91
CA ALA A 8 -1.69 11.35 -13.78
C ALA A 8 -0.78 10.55 -12.84
N LEU A 9 -1.34 9.91 -11.82
CA LEU A 9 -0.63 9.03 -10.88
C LEU A 9 -0.39 7.61 -11.41
N ASP A 10 -0.94 7.26 -12.56
CA ASP A 10 -0.52 6.07 -13.32
C ASP A 10 0.77 6.33 -14.11
N ASP A 11 1.17 7.58 -14.31
CA ASP A 11 2.46 7.96 -14.93
C ASP A 11 3.58 8.05 -13.85
N PRO A 12 4.68 7.27 -13.98
CA PRO A 12 5.74 7.20 -12.97
C PRO A 12 6.47 8.52 -12.69
N GLY A 13 6.35 9.54 -13.55
CA GLY A 13 7.19 10.73 -13.52
C GLY A 13 6.69 11.91 -12.67
N PHE A 14 5.45 11.91 -12.18
CA PHE A 14 4.78 13.20 -11.90
C PHE A 14 4.36 13.50 -10.45
N ALA A 15 4.54 12.59 -9.50
CA ALA A 15 3.96 12.80 -8.17
C ALA A 15 4.82 12.37 -6.98
N THR A 16 4.73 13.17 -5.92
CA THR A 16 5.35 12.87 -4.64
C THR A 16 4.50 11.88 -3.83
N ASP A 17 5.10 11.26 -2.82
CA ASP A 17 4.39 10.40 -1.85
C ASP A 17 3.24 11.16 -1.14
N HIS A 18 3.36 12.47 -0.99
CA HIS A 18 2.31 13.33 -0.42
C HIS A 18 1.11 13.46 -1.37
N ASP A 19 1.35 13.69 -2.66
CA ASP A 19 0.28 13.82 -3.65
C ASP A 19 -0.48 12.50 -3.82
N LEU A 20 0.26 11.38 -3.80
CA LEU A 20 -0.35 10.05 -3.83
C LEU A 20 -1.25 9.81 -2.61
N HIS A 21 -0.79 10.12 -1.39
CA HIS A 21 -1.64 9.98 -0.20
C HIS A 21 -2.92 10.80 -0.31
N ARG A 22 -2.84 12.04 -0.79
CA ARG A 22 -4.01 12.92 -0.92
C ARG A 22 -5.04 12.37 -1.91
N VAL A 23 -4.59 11.83 -3.05
CA VAL A 23 -5.51 11.24 -4.02
C VAL A 23 -6.08 9.94 -3.49
N ILE A 24 -5.29 9.10 -2.81
CA ILE A 24 -5.79 7.88 -2.19
C ILE A 24 -6.90 8.21 -1.20
N ASP A 25 -6.70 9.19 -0.32
CA ASP A 25 -7.71 9.63 0.65
C ASP A 25 -9.01 10.08 -0.03
N ALA A 26 -8.92 10.85 -1.13
CA ALA A 26 -10.07 11.26 -1.92
C ALA A 26 -10.77 10.11 -2.67
N THR A 27 -10.08 8.99 -2.91
CA THR A 27 -10.62 7.83 -3.62
C THR A 27 -11.16 6.72 -2.71
N LYS A 28 -10.96 6.79 -1.39
CA LYS A 28 -11.31 5.70 -0.47
C LYS A 28 -12.79 5.28 -0.58
N GLU A 29 -13.69 6.24 -0.73
CA GLU A 29 -15.14 5.98 -0.79
C GLU A 29 -15.66 5.62 -2.19
N THR A 30 -14.99 6.07 -3.26
CA THR A 30 -15.52 5.96 -4.63
C THR A 30 -14.76 4.97 -5.51
N HIS A 31 -13.46 4.79 -5.25
CA HIS A 31 -12.57 3.91 -6.00
C HIS A 31 -11.60 3.18 -5.04
N PRO A 32 -12.10 2.47 -4.01
CA PRO A 32 -11.27 1.83 -2.99
C PRO A 32 -10.24 0.87 -3.58
N ASP A 33 -10.61 0.11 -4.62
CA ASP A 33 -9.71 -0.83 -5.28
C ASP A 33 -8.50 -0.15 -5.92
N TRP A 34 -8.68 1.06 -6.47
CA TRP A 34 -7.57 1.82 -7.05
C TRP A 34 -6.60 2.27 -5.95
N GLY A 35 -7.11 2.81 -4.85
CA GLY A 35 -6.30 3.24 -3.69
C GLY A 35 -5.52 2.07 -3.09
N ILE A 36 -6.20 0.93 -2.89
CA ILE A 36 -5.57 -0.32 -2.45
C ILE A 36 -4.43 -0.73 -3.38
N ARG A 37 -4.67 -0.80 -4.70
CA ARG A 37 -3.64 -1.22 -5.66
C ARG A 37 -2.42 -0.31 -5.62
N LYS A 38 -2.62 1.01 -5.52
CA LYS A 38 -1.51 1.97 -5.46
C LYS A 38 -0.69 1.85 -4.18
N CYS A 39 -1.33 1.73 -3.02
CA CYS A 39 -0.66 1.47 -1.76
C CYS A 39 0.19 0.18 -1.83
N ARG A 40 -0.40 -0.91 -2.33
CA ARG A 40 0.29 -2.20 -2.48
C ARG A 40 1.50 -2.10 -3.39
N GLN A 41 1.33 -1.57 -4.60
CA GLN A 41 2.40 -1.43 -5.58
C GLN A 41 3.56 -0.58 -5.04
N LYS A 42 3.26 0.53 -4.34
CA LYS A 42 4.29 1.38 -3.74
C LYS A 42 5.05 0.64 -2.64
N ALA A 43 4.34 -0.08 -1.78
CA ALA A 43 4.95 -0.85 -0.70
C ALA A 43 5.83 -1.98 -1.25
N GLU A 44 5.32 -2.78 -2.19
CA GLU A 44 6.03 -3.89 -2.84
C GLU A 44 7.32 -3.39 -3.51
N ASN A 45 7.24 -2.31 -4.31
CA ASN A 45 8.42 -1.68 -4.92
C ASN A 45 9.50 -1.29 -3.90
N ILE A 46 9.10 -0.79 -2.73
CA ILE A 46 10.03 -0.46 -1.65
C ILE A 46 10.65 -1.73 -1.04
N MET A 47 9.85 -2.77 -0.82
CA MET A 47 10.30 -4.03 -0.25
C MET A 47 11.27 -4.77 -1.18
N ASP A 48 11.04 -4.69 -2.49
CA ASP A 48 11.86 -5.31 -3.53
C ASP A 48 13.16 -4.56 -3.80
N ALA A 49 13.18 -3.23 -3.61
CA ALA A 49 14.39 -2.41 -3.74
C ALA A 49 15.52 -2.78 -2.74
N GLY A 50 15.25 -3.65 -1.76
CA GLY A 50 16.27 -4.22 -0.85
C GLY A 50 16.80 -3.25 0.21
N SER A 51 16.32 -2.00 0.25
CA SER A 51 16.73 -1.01 1.25
C SER A 51 15.93 -1.14 2.54
N SER A 52 16.51 -1.84 3.52
CA SER A 52 15.86 -2.04 4.82
C SER A 52 15.50 -0.75 5.57
N LYS A 53 16.13 0.39 5.24
CA LYS A 53 15.80 1.71 5.82
C LYS A 53 14.43 2.23 5.38
N ARG A 54 13.84 1.66 4.33
CA ARG A 54 12.56 2.10 3.76
C ARG A 54 11.40 1.18 4.12
N TYR A 55 11.63 0.10 4.87
CA TYR A 55 10.56 -0.82 5.23
C TYR A 55 9.47 -0.15 6.08
N ASP A 56 9.81 0.81 6.94
CA ASP A 56 8.81 1.60 7.67
C ASP A 56 7.88 2.38 6.71
N THR A 57 8.44 2.94 5.63
CA THR A 57 7.64 3.59 4.58
C THR A 57 6.73 2.60 3.87
N ALA A 58 7.21 1.40 3.54
CA ALA A 58 6.39 0.37 2.92
C ALA A 58 5.22 -0.06 3.82
N VAL A 59 5.49 -0.25 5.11
CA VAL A 59 4.50 -0.64 6.12
C VAL A 59 3.46 0.47 6.32
N SER A 60 3.86 1.74 6.27
CA SER A 60 2.94 2.88 6.31
C SER A 60 1.94 2.87 5.13
N TRP A 61 2.43 2.61 3.91
CA TRP A 61 1.57 2.44 2.74
C TRP A 61 0.60 1.27 2.89
N LEU A 62 1.08 0.13 3.41
CA LEU A 62 0.24 -1.02 3.70
C LEU A 62 -0.80 -0.73 4.79
N GLY A 63 -0.47 0.06 5.81
CA GLY A 63 -1.42 0.52 6.83
C GLY A 63 -2.58 1.31 6.21
N THR A 64 -2.27 2.21 5.27
CA THR A 64 -3.30 2.94 4.51
C THR A 64 -4.17 1.99 3.68
N ALA A 65 -3.58 0.97 3.04
CA ALA A 65 -4.37 -0.05 2.32
C ALA A 65 -5.32 -0.81 3.27
N ARG A 66 -4.85 -1.19 4.46
CA ARG A 66 -5.64 -1.88 5.48
C ARG A 66 -6.83 -1.05 5.94
N GLU A 67 -6.66 0.26 6.12
CA GLU A 67 -7.77 1.16 6.46
C GLU A 67 -8.87 1.11 5.38
N ILE A 68 -8.49 1.13 4.10
CA ILE A 68 -9.45 1.04 2.99
C ILE A 68 -10.15 -0.33 2.99
N TYR A 69 -9.40 -1.42 3.19
CA TYR A 69 -9.97 -2.75 3.35
C TYR A 69 -10.97 -2.82 4.52
N GLN A 70 -10.64 -2.19 5.65
CA GLN A 70 -11.50 -2.16 6.83
C GLN A 70 -12.78 -1.36 6.57
N GLN A 71 -12.68 -0.20 5.92
CA GLN A 71 -13.82 0.64 5.55
C GLN A 71 -14.80 -0.12 4.64
N GLU A 72 -14.27 -0.90 3.69
CA GLU A 72 -15.06 -1.72 2.77
C GLU A 72 -15.52 -3.06 3.37
N GLY A 73 -15.19 -3.36 4.64
CA GLY A 73 -15.55 -4.63 5.28
C GLY A 73 -14.82 -5.86 4.71
N ARG A 74 -13.70 -5.66 4.01
CA ARG A 74 -12.93 -6.66 3.27
C ARG A 74 -11.67 -7.13 4.00
N LEU A 75 -11.70 -7.16 5.34
CA LEU A 75 -10.53 -7.56 6.14
C LEU A 75 -10.03 -8.99 5.85
N GLY A 76 -10.90 -9.91 5.44
CA GLY A 76 -10.46 -11.26 5.04
C GLY A 76 -9.54 -11.26 3.80
N GLU A 77 -9.77 -10.34 2.85
CA GLU A 77 -8.88 -10.15 1.70
C GLU A 77 -7.55 -9.50 2.11
N TRP A 78 -7.59 -8.59 3.09
CA TRP A 78 -6.40 -8.01 3.69
C TRP A 78 -5.52 -9.08 4.33
N GLU A 79 -6.10 -9.95 5.18
CA GLU A 79 -5.37 -11.04 5.83
C GLU A 79 -4.74 -12.00 4.82
N THR A 80 -5.50 -12.41 3.81
CA THR A 80 -5.01 -13.28 2.74
C THR A 80 -3.82 -12.66 2.00
N TYR A 81 -3.93 -11.36 1.68
CA TYR A 81 -2.84 -10.63 1.05
C TYR A 81 -1.61 -10.49 1.95
N LEU A 82 -1.80 -10.12 3.22
CA LEU A 82 -0.69 -9.98 4.16
C LEU A 82 0.04 -11.32 4.37
N ASP A 83 -0.69 -12.42 4.40
CA ASP A 83 -0.12 -13.76 4.52
C ASP A 83 0.73 -14.11 3.29
N SER A 84 0.26 -13.81 2.08
CA SER A 84 1.05 -14.00 0.85
C SER A 84 2.35 -13.17 0.87
N LEU A 85 2.30 -11.99 1.48
CA LEU A 85 3.43 -11.08 1.58
C LEU A 85 4.46 -11.55 2.62
N LEU A 86 3.96 -12.07 3.76
CA LEU A 86 4.78 -12.71 4.79
C LEU A 86 5.46 -13.97 4.26
N GLU A 87 4.77 -14.77 3.43
CA GLU A 87 5.35 -15.94 2.76
C GLU A 87 6.44 -15.53 1.76
N THR A 88 6.15 -14.56 0.89
CA THR A 88 7.10 -14.06 -0.12
C THR A 88 8.36 -13.46 0.51
N HIS A 89 8.20 -12.72 1.61
CA HIS A 89 9.29 -12.00 2.26
C HIS A 89 9.78 -12.65 3.56
N HIS A 90 9.50 -13.93 3.80
CA HIS A 90 9.81 -14.63 5.05
C HIS A 90 11.28 -14.52 5.51
N ARG A 91 12.24 -14.37 4.58
CA ARG A 91 13.68 -14.22 4.88
C ARG A 91 14.10 -12.80 5.26
N LYS A 92 13.24 -11.80 5.07
CA LYS A 92 13.51 -10.39 5.40
C LYS A 92 13.19 -10.16 6.88
N TYR A 93 14.09 -10.60 7.78
CA TYR A 93 13.87 -10.58 9.23
C TYR A 93 13.55 -9.21 9.85
N LYS A 94 13.91 -8.09 9.20
CA LYS A 94 13.50 -6.74 9.63
C LYS A 94 12.08 -6.38 9.17
N LEU A 95 11.66 -6.88 8.02
CA LEU A 95 10.37 -6.57 7.43
C LEU A 95 9.25 -7.41 8.05
N VAL A 96 9.49 -8.70 8.26
CA VAL A 96 8.48 -9.64 8.77
C VAL A 96 7.84 -9.18 10.09
N PRO A 97 8.58 -8.71 11.11
CA PRO A 97 7.98 -8.18 12.33
C PRO A 97 7.11 -6.95 12.08
N LEU A 98 7.53 -6.06 11.17
CA LEU A 98 6.77 -4.85 10.83
C LEU A 98 5.45 -5.21 10.11
N LEU A 99 5.47 -6.20 9.22
CA LEU A 99 4.27 -6.72 8.56
C LEU A 99 3.31 -7.39 9.55
N LYS A 100 3.83 -8.11 10.55
CA LYS A 100 3.00 -8.71 11.60
C LYS A 100 2.31 -7.67 12.49
N ASN A 101 2.93 -6.50 12.69
CA ASN A 101 2.34 -5.42 13.49
C ASN A 101 1.11 -4.78 12.83
N ILE A 102 0.95 -4.93 11.51
CA ILE A 102 -0.18 -4.37 10.76
C ILE A 102 -1.22 -5.42 10.39
N ARG A 103 -1.15 -6.63 10.97
CA ARG A 103 -2.19 -7.65 10.76
C ARG A 103 -3.55 -7.12 11.20
#